data_AF-A0A8T5L1S7-F1
#
_entry.id   AF-A0A8T5L1S7-F1
#
_cell.length_a   1.000
_cell.length_b   1.000
_cell.length_c   1.000
_cell.angle_alpha   90.00
_cell.angle_beta   90.00
_cell.angle_gamma   90.00
#
_symmetry.space_group_name_H-M   'P 1'
#
loop_
_entity.id
_entity.type
_entity.pdbx_description
1 polymer ?
#
loop_
_entity_poly.entity_id
_entity_poly.type
_entity_poly.pdbx_seq_one_letter_code
_entity_poly.pdbx_strand_id
1 'polypeptide(L)'
;MNTIDKNAAEQEMEKRIRDRMFNPWRIPVTPEARELVQRVLMELQEYEQRHQVRKRRRREADQQVFEETVAAVVSDVAHHYLMEWPGGISIFRSNRYLGRRSRYRPTAHSKILPDILDCLADEEMGIITQALGHKGYFGPARLTTINAGEALARRLKDAGLDYLHFGIGLGQEVIHLKRTKEDHWDEGELIEYDDTPETVAFREHVQSINAWLQAAEIDFDEYQSPEGQPVDPHDRQLRRVFTQGRFDSGGRLFGGF
;
A
#
# COMPACT_ATOMS: atom_id res chain seq x y z
N MET A 1 19.20 19.38 33.08
CA MET A 1 18.07 18.67 32.44
C MET A 1 18.57 17.28 32.10
N ASN A 2 18.10 16.28 32.84
CA ASN A 2 18.71 14.96 32.94
C ASN A 2 18.47 14.09 31.71
N THR A 3 19.46 13.27 31.35
CA THR A 3 19.45 12.27 30.25
C THR A 3 18.27 11.28 30.33
N ILE A 4 17.65 11.14 31.51
CA ILE A 4 16.49 10.28 31.76
C ILE A 4 15.20 10.85 31.13
N ASP A 5 15.02 12.17 31.11
CA ASP A 5 13.82 12.81 30.53
C ASP A 5 13.83 12.79 28.99
N LYS A 6 15.01 12.79 28.37
CA LYS A 6 15.15 12.64 26.91
C LYS A 6 14.72 11.25 26.43
N ASN A 7 15.14 10.19 27.13
CA ASN A 7 14.75 8.81 26.77
C ASN A 7 13.25 8.57 26.90
N ALA A 8 12.59 9.15 27.90
CA ALA A 8 11.13 9.03 28.06
C ALA A 8 10.39 9.78 26.96
N ALA A 9 10.84 10.99 26.60
CA ALA A 9 10.26 11.77 25.51
C ALA A 9 10.51 11.14 24.12
N GLU A 10 11.70 10.58 23.87
CA GLU A 10 12.02 9.83 22.65
C GLU A 10 11.20 8.54 22.54
N GLN A 11 11.00 7.80 23.64
CA GLN A 11 10.12 6.63 23.68
C GLN A 11 8.63 6.98 23.52
N GLU A 12 8.20 8.15 24.01
CA GLU A 12 6.83 8.65 23.81
C GLU A 12 6.62 9.16 22.38
N MET A 13 7.64 9.77 21.77
CA MET A 13 7.68 10.18 20.37
C MET A 13 7.67 8.95 19.44
N GLU A 14 8.49 7.93 19.71
CA GLU A 14 8.47 6.64 19.00
C GLU A 14 7.13 5.91 19.15
N LYS A 15 6.45 6.01 20.31
CA LYS A 15 5.08 5.48 20.48
C LYS A 15 4.03 6.26 19.66
N ARG A 16 4.28 7.52 19.32
CA ARG A 16 3.39 8.36 18.50
C ARG A 16 3.62 8.17 17.00
N ILE A 17 4.83 7.79 16.58
CA ILE A 17 5.13 7.45 15.19
C ILE A 17 4.47 6.10 14.87
N ARG A 18 3.28 6.16 14.28
CA ARG A 18 2.59 4.96 13.80
C ARG A 18 3.04 4.67 12.37
N ASP A 19 3.68 3.51 12.21
CA ASP A 19 3.94 2.94 10.90
C ASP A 19 2.64 2.89 10.08
N ARG A 20 2.62 3.49 8.89
CA ARG A 20 1.45 3.42 8.00
C ARG A 20 1.32 2.00 7.46
N MET A 21 0.09 1.51 7.26
CA MET A 21 -0.10 0.23 6.58
C MET A 21 0.33 0.31 5.12
N PHE A 22 0.86 -0.80 4.59
CA PHE A 22 1.14 -0.98 3.17
C PHE A 22 -0.10 -0.71 2.31
N ASN A 23 0.05 0.11 1.28
CA ASN A 23 -0.98 0.35 0.27
C ASN A 23 -0.68 -0.47 -1.00
N PRO A 24 -1.32 -1.64 -1.16
CA PRO A 24 -1.06 -2.56 -2.27
C PRO A 24 -1.61 -2.08 -3.62
N TRP A 25 -2.28 -0.92 -3.66
CA TRP A 25 -2.84 -0.32 -4.88
C TRP A 25 -1.99 0.82 -5.43
N ARG A 26 -0.88 1.19 -4.75
CA ARG A 26 0.04 2.22 -5.23
C ARG A 26 0.77 1.72 -6.49
N ILE A 27 0.83 2.55 -7.53
CA ILE A 27 1.43 2.24 -8.83
C ILE A 27 2.24 3.43 -9.36
N PRO A 28 3.22 3.21 -10.27
CA PRO A 28 3.87 4.30 -10.96
C PRO A 28 2.94 4.90 -12.03
N VAL A 29 2.66 6.20 -11.95
CA VAL A 29 1.71 6.88 -12.86
C VAL A 29 2.38 7.62 -14.01
N THR A 30 3.65 8.01 -13.85
CA THR A 30 4.44 8.68 -14.88
C THR A 30 5.39 7.73 -15.62
N PRO A 31 5.85 8.07 -16.83
CA PRO A 31 6.87 7.29 -17.55
C PRO A 31 8.15 7.06 -16.74
N GLU A 32 8.62 8.06 -16.02
CA GLU A 32 9.89 8.03 -15.26
C GLU A 32 9.79 7.06 -14.07
N ALA A 33 8.68 7.10 -13.33
CA ALA A 33 8.45 6.14 -12.24
C ALA A 33 8.22 4.72 -12.77
N ARG A 34 7.59 4.56 -13.94
CA ARG A 34 7.44 3.25 -14.59
C ARG A 34 8.79 2.68 -14.98
N GLU A 35 9.69 3.52 -15.51
CA GLU A 35 11.04 3.10 -15.87
C GLU A 35 11.84 2.65 -14.63
N LEU A 36 11.75 3.39 -13.52
CA LEU A 36 12.36 3.00 -12.25
C LEU A 36 11.86 1.63 -11.78
N VAL A 37 10.55 1.42 -11.74
CA VAL A 37 9.95 0.14 -11.33
C VAL A 37 10.36 -0.99 -12.29
N GLN A 38 10.38 -0.72 -13.60
CA GLN A 38 10.83 -1.69 -14.60
C GLN A 38 12.31 -2.08 -14.41
N ARG A 39 13.18 -1.12 -14.08
CA ARG A 39 14.58 -1.41 -13.76
C ARG A 39 14.71 -2.32 -12.54
N VAL A 40 13.98 -2.03 -11.46
CA VAL A 40 13.96 -2.90 -10.27
C VAL A 40 13.43 -4.30 -10.60
N LEU A 41 12.41 -4.40 -11.45
CA LEU A 41 11.87 -5.69 -11.91
C LEU A 41 12.89 -6.51 -12.71
N MET A 42 13.66 -5.87 -13.59
CA MET A 42 14.71 -6.56 -14.35
C MET A 42 15.82 -7.06 -13.43
N GLU A 43 16.31 -6.20 -12.54
CA GLU A 43 17.36 -6.56 -11.58
C GLU A 43 16.93 -7.68 -10.63
N LEU A 44 15.69 -7.64 -10.14
CA LEU A 44 15.17 -8.70 -9.28
C LEU A 44 15.06 -10.04 -10.03
N GLN A 45 14.67 -10.02 -11.31
CA GLN A 45 14.63 -11.23 -12.13
C GLN A 45 16.04 -11.79 -12.41
N GLU A 46 17.03 -10.92 -12.62
CA GLU A 46 18.43 -11.30 -12.76
C GLU A 46 18.99 -11.86 -11.45
N TYR A 47 18.68 -11.23 -10.31
CA TYR A 47 19.02 -11.71 -8.98
C TYR A 47 18.47 -13.12 -8.74
N GLU A 48 17.18 -13.35 -9.02
CA GLU A 48 16.57 -14.67 -8.87
C GLU A 48 17.23 -15.75 -9.74
N GLN A 49 17.69 -15.39 -10.94
CA GLN A 49 18.39 -16.31 -11.84
C GLN A 49 19.79 -16.64 -11.30
N ARG A 50 20.55 -15.64 -10.87
CA ARG A 50 21.91 -15.81 -10.34
C ARG A 50 21.93 -16.63 -9.05
N HIS A 51 20.99 -16.36 -8.14
CA HIS A 51 20.87 -17.06 -6.85
C HIS A 51 20.02 -18.33 -6.92
N GLN A 52 19.53 -18.68 -8.11
CA GLN A 52 18.69 -19.86 -8.34
C GLN A 52 17.50 -19.95 -7.37
N VAL A 53 16.93 -18.80 -6.99
CA VAL A 53 15.84 -18.69 -6.00
C VAL A 53 14.66 -19.57 -6.40
N ARG A 54 14.42 -19.75 -7.71
CA ARG A 54 13.31 -20.53 -8.24
C ARG A 54 13.77 -21.70 -9.10
N LYS A 55 13.15 -22.85 -8.88
CA LYS A 55 13.43 -24.11 -9.63
C LYS A 55 12.77 -24.19 -11.00
N ARG A 56 11.75 -23.37 -11.28
CA ARG A 56 10.92 -23.43 -12.50
C ARG A 56 10.60 -22.03 -13.00
N ARG A 57 10.52 -21.83 -14.33
CA ARG A 57 10.08 -20.57 -14.95
C ARG A 57 8.62 -20.23 -14.54
N ARG A 58 8.32 -18.93 -14.34
CA ARG A 58 6.95 -18.45 -14.07
C ARG A 58 6.06 -18.72 -15.27
N ARG A 59 4.80 -19.06 -15.01
CA ARG A 59 3.73 -18.96 -16.01
C ARG A 59 3.39 -17.48 -16.22
N GLU A 60 2.73 -17.16 -17.32
CA GLU A 60 2.36 -15.77 -17.65
C GLU A 60 1.53 -15.11 -16.56
N ALA A 61 0.48 -15.78 -16.06
CA ALA A 61 -0.32 -15.27 -14.96
C ALA A 61 0.48 -15.08 -13.65
N ASP A 62 1.42 -15.98 -13.36
CA ASP A 62 2.29 -15.86 -12.17
C ASP A 62 3.31 -14.72 -12.33
N GLN A 63 3.72 -14.44 -13.57
CA GLN A 63 4.60 -13.33 -13.91
C GLN A 63 3.87 -11.99 -13.71
N GLN A 64 2.62 -11.88 -14.16
CA GLN A 64 1.80 -10.67 -13.93
C GLN A 64 1.62 -10.40 -12.43
N VAL A 65 1.29 -11.42 -11.63
CA VAL A 65 1.17 -11.28 -10.18
C VAL A 65 2.49 -10.84 -9.55
N PHE A 66 3.62 -11.38 -10.01
CA PHE A 66 4.94 -10.97 -9.55
C PHE A 66 5.24 -9.51 -9.88
N GLU A 67 5.00 -9.09 -11.12
CA GLU A 67 5.22 -7.73 -11.58
C GLU A 67 4.35 -6.72 -10.83
N GLU A 68 3.06 -7.00 -10.68
CA GLU A 68 2.14 -6.17 -9.91
C GLU A 68 2.52 -6.09 -8.42
N THR A 69 3.00 -7.20 -7.83
CA THR A 69 3.41 -7.21 -6.42
C THR A 69 4.66 -6.35 -6.21
N VAL A 70 5.67 -6.49 -7.06
CA VAL A 70 6.91 -5.70 -6.98
C VAL A 70 6.60 -4.23 -7.26
N ALA A 71 5.80 -3.93 -8.28
CA ALA A 71 5.40 -2.56 -8.60
C ALA A 71 4.69 -1.89 -7.41
N ALA A 72 3.77 -2.59 -6.75
CA ALA A 72 3.10 -2.07 -5.56
C ALA A 72 4.06 -1.81 -4.40
N VAL A 73 4.95 -2.76 -4.08
CA VAL A 73 5.93 -2.59 -3.00
C VAL A 73 6.87 -1.41 -3.27
N VAL A 74 7.47 -1.37 -4.46
CA VAL A 74 8.44 -0.32 -4.82
C VAL A 74 7.76 1.05 -4.86
N SER A 75 6.56 1.13 -5.44
CA SER A 75 5.82 2.41 -5.53
C SER A 75 5.39 2.93 -4.17
N ASP A 76 4.94 2.05 -3.28
CA ASP A 76 4.48 2.45 -1.96
C ASP A 76 5.63 2.89 -1.05
N VAL A 77 6.75 2.17 -1.11
CA VAL A 77 7.99 2.54 -0.39
C VAL A 77 8.57 3.84 -0.94
N ALA A 78 8.60 4.02 -2.26
CA ALA A 78 9.06 5.26 -2.88
C ALA A 78 8.17 6.45 -2.48
N HIS A 79 6.85 6.29 -2.57
CA HIS A 79 5.89 7.32 -2.15
C HIS A 79 6.08 7.69 -0.68
N HIS A 80 6.16 6.71 0.22
CA HIS A 80 6.38 6.96 1.65
C HIS A 80 7.69 7.71 1.92
N TYR A 81 8.77 7.32 1.24
CA TYR A 81 10.07 7.96 1.38
C TYR A 81 10.04 9.41 0.89
N LEU A 82 9.41 9.68 -0.26
CA LEU A 82 9.33 11.02 -0.86
C LEU A 82 8.38 11.95 -0.11
N MET A 83 7.33 11.41 0.53
CA MET A 83 6.46 12.18 1.43
C MET A 83 7.09 12.50 2.79
N GLU A 84 8.31 11.99 3.05
CA GLU A 84 9.01 12.12 4.33
C GLU A 84 8.14 11.70 5.54
N TRP A 85 7.29 10.69 5.33
CA TRP A 85 6.40 10.20 6.38
C TRP A 85 7.20 9.59 7.54
N PRO A 86 6.84 9.90 8.80
CA PRO A 86 7.55 9.36 9.94
C PRO A 86 7.27 7.86 10.09
N GLY A 87 8.26 7.12 10.56
CA GLY A 87 8.16 5.67 10.75
C GLY A 87 8.43 4.91 9.46
N GLY A 88 7.86 3.72 9.33
CA GLY A 88 7.91 2.96 8.10
C GLY A 88 6.58 2.34 7.71
N ILE A 89 6.61 1.47 6.71
CA ILE A 89 5.41 0.82 6.19
C ILE A 89 5.22 -0.53 6.89
N SER A 90 4.15 -0.65 7.67
CA SER A 90 3.71 -1.93 8.25
C SER A 90 3.11 -2.84 7.18
N ILE A 91 3.55 -4.10 7.13
CA ILE A 91 3.11 -5.09 6.14
C ILE A 91 2.92 -6.48 6.75
N PHE A 92 1.87 -7.18 6.29
CA PHE A 92 1.61 -8.57 6.68
C PHE A 92 2.46 -9.54 5.85
N ARG A 93 3.11 -10.50 6.52
CA ARG A 93 3.85 -11.60 5.86
C ARG A 93 3.17 -12.97 5.96
N SER A 94 2.14 -13.12 6.79
CA SER A 94 1.51 -14.42 7.04
C SER A 94 0.52 -14.80 5.94
N ASN A 95 0.59 -16.07 5.49
CA ASN A 95 -0.38 -16.69 4.58
C ASN A 95 -1.82 -16.73 5.13
N ARG A 96 -2.04 -16.42 6.42
CA ARG A 96 -3.40 -16.19 6.96
C ARG A 96 -4.08 -14.97 6.31
N TYR A 97 -3.29 -13.95 5.99
CA TYR A 97 -3.76 -12.69 5.40
C TYR A 97 -3.49 -12.63 3.89
N LEU A 98 -2.47 -13.36 3.40
CA LEU A 98 -2.07 -13.37 1.99
C LEU A 98 -2.75 -14.48 1.18
N GLY A 99 -3.16 -14.17 -0.05
CA GLY A 99 -3.68 -15.15 -1.01
C GLY A 99 -5.12 -15.63 -0.77
N ARG A 100 -5.89 -15.00 0.13
CA ARG A 100 -7.33 -15.26 0.29
C ARG A 100 -8.10 -14.68 -0.90
N ARG A 101 -8.75 -15.53 -1.70
CA ARG A 101 -9.58 -15.04 -2.82
C ARG A 101 -10.71 -14.16 -2.29
N SER A 102 -10.80 -12.96 -2.83
CA SER A 102 -11.86 -11.98 -2.56
C SER A 102 -11.82 -10.93 -3.67
N ARG A 103 -12.98 -10.40 -4.06
CA ARG A 103 -13.04 -9.25 -4.98
C ARG A 103 -12.31 -8.02 -4.46
N TYR A 104 -12.23 -7.89 -3.13
CA TYR A 104 -11.59 -6.75 -2.48
C TYR A 104 -10.08 -6.97 -2.30
N ARG A 105 -9.56 -8.14 -2.69
CA ARG A 105 -8.14 -8.46 -2.49
C ARG A 105 -7.30 -7.85 -3.64
N PRO A 106 -6.29 -7.04 -3.32
CA PRO A 106 -5.29 -6.63 -4.30
C PRO A 106 -4.42 -7.80 -4.73
N THR A 107 -3.96 -7.77 -5.98
CA THR A 107 -3.03 -8.78 -6.50
C THR A 107 -1.76 -8.88 -5.67
N ALA A 108 -1.23 -7.72 -5.24
CA ALA A 108 -0.01 -7.61 -4.43
C ALA A 108 -0.08 -8.32 -3.07
N HIS A 109 -1.28 -8.61 -2.53
CA HIS A 109 -1.46 -9.50 -1.37
C HIS A 109 -1.39 -10.98 -1.79
N SER A 110 -0.32 -11.33 -2.50
CA SER A 110 -0.01 -12.66 -3.00
C SER A 110 0.85 -13.43 -2.00
N LYS A 111 0.89 -14.76 -2.11
CA LYS A 111 1.72 -15.61 -1.23
C LYS A 111 3.22 -15.47 -1.51
N ILE A 112 3.60 -14.86 -2.64
CA ILE A 112 5.00 -14.61 -3.03
C ILE A 112 5.55 -13.31 -2.43
N LEU A 113 4.69 -12.47 -1.84
CA LEU A 113 5.09 -11.19 -1.25
C LEU A 113 6.24 -11.34 -0.24
N PRO A 114 6.23 -12.29 0.73
CA PRO A 114 7.34 -12.42 1.67
C PRO A 114 8.68 -12.71 0.99
N ASP A 115 8.70 -13.59 -0.02
CA ASP A 115 9.91 -13.94 -0.76
C ASP A 115 10.43 -12.74 -1.57
N ILE A 116 9.52 -11.94 -2.15
CA ILE A 116 9.86 -10.68 -2.83
C ILE A 116 10.49 -9.69 -1.85
N LEU A 117 9.90 -9.52 -0.66
CA LEU A 117 10.44 -8.62 0.37
C LEU A 117 11.85 -9.04 0.79
N ASP A 118 12.09 -10.34 0.98
CA ASP A 118 13.41 -10.84 1.35
C ASP A 118 14.45 -10.58 0.26
N CYS A 119 14.09 -10.78 -1.02
CA CYS A 119 15.00 -10.48 -2.13
C CYS A 119 15.25 -8.97 -2.29
N LEU A 120 14.23 -8.13 -2.15
CA LEU A 120 14.38 -6.67 -2.25
C LEU A 120 15.19 -6.09 -1.07
N ALA A 121 15.14 -6.74 0.08
CA ALA A 121 15.85 -6.34 1.30
C ALA A 121 17.26 -6.91 1.40
N ASP A 122 17.63 -7.85 0.53
CA ASP A 122 18.97 -8.41 0.48
C ASP A 122 20.00 -7.31 0.24
N GLU A 123 21.17 -7.42 0.87
CA GLU A 123 22.23 -6.40 0.80
C GLU A 123 22.67 -6.13 -0.65
N GLU A 124 22.62 -7.13 -1.52
CA GLU A 124 22.99 -6.98 -2.92
C GLU A 124 21.97 -6.11 -3.69
N MET A 125 20.68 -6.21 -3.34
CA MET A 125 19.61 -5.43 -3.99
C MET A 125 19.46 -4.05 -3.33
N GLY A 126 19.43 -4.00 -2.00
CA GLY A 126 19.35 -2.77 -1.22
C GLY A 126 18.16 -1.86 -1.57
N ILE A 127 17.08 -2.42 -2.16
CA ILE A 127 15.92 -1.66 -2.63
C ILE A 127 15.05 -1.24 -1.45
N ILE A 128 14.88 -2.14 -0.47
CA ILE A 128 14.18 -1.84 0.78
C ILE A 128 15.06 -2.19 1.97
N THR A 129 14.76 -1.64 3.14
CA THR A 129 15.18 -2.21 4.42
C THR A 129 13.99 -2.85 5.11
N GLN A 130 14.22 -3.89 5.91
CA GLN A 130 13.15 -4.57 6.63
C GLN A 130 13.48 -4.81 8.11
N ALA A 131 12.51 -4.55 8.97
CA ALA A 131 12.50 -4.95 10.37
C ALA A 131 11.41 -5.99 10.58
N LEU A 132 11.78 -7.24 10.87
CA LEU A 132 10.83 -8.33 11.03
C LEU A 132 9.93 -8.13 12.25
N GLY A 133 8.62 -8.32 12.05
CA GLY A 133 7.64 -8.24 13.11
C GLY A 133 7.82 -9.32 14.17
N HIS A 134 7.40 -9.04 15.39
CA HIS A 134 7.48 -9.97 16.51
C HIS A 134 6.17 -10.02 17.28
N LYS A 135 5.89 -11.19 17.86
CA LYS A 135 4.78 -11.36 18.79
C LYS A 135 5.15 -10.71 20.12
N GLY A 136 4.27 -9.85 20.59
CA GLY A 136 4.40 -9.22 21.89
C GLY A 136 4.16 -10.20 23.03
N TYR A 137 5.18 -10.97 23.44
CA TYR A 137 5.09 -11.79 24.67
C TYR A 137 5.27 -10.92 25.93
N PHE A 138 6.07 -9.85 25.84
CA PHE A 138 6.36 -8.91 26.94
C PHE A 138 6.36 -7.43 26.49
N GLY A 139 5.78 -7.14 25.32
CA GLY A 139 5.72 -5.79 24.72
C GLY A 139 4.61 -5.71 23.66
N PRO A 140 4.39 -4.56 23.00
CA PRO A 140 3.39 -4.44 21.94
C PRO A 140 3.79 -5.31 20.73
N ALA A 141 2.85 -6.08 20.20
CA ALA A 141 3.09 -6.81 18.96
C ALA A 141 3.32 -5.83 17.80
N ARG A 142 4.34 -6.09 16.97
CA ARG A 142 4.66 -5.25 15.81
C ARG A 142 4.62 -6.09 14.53
N LEU A 143 4.02 -5.53 13.48
CA LEU A 143 4.10 -6.10 12.14
C LEU A 143 5.52 -5.94 11.57
N THR A 144 5.80 -6.60 10.46
CA THR A 144 7.03 -6.30 9.72
C THR A 144 6.94 -4.87 9.20
N THR A 145 8.00 -4.10 9.38
CA THR A 145 8.11 -2.74 8.87
C THR A 145 9.13 -2.70 7.74
N ILE A 146 8.80 -2.03 6.64
CA ILE A 146 9.70 -1.82 5.51
C ILE A 146 9.91 -0.33 5.25
N ASN A 147 11.10 0.03 4.77
CA ASN A 147 11.47 1.39 4.38
C ASN A 147 12.26 1.38 3.07
N ALA A 148 12.46 2.56 2.46
CA ALA A 148 13.35 2.67 1.31
C ALA A 148 14.78 2.31 1.72
N GLY A 149 15.40 1.43 0.95
CA GLY A 149 16.82 1.13 1.07
C GLY A 149 17.66 2.17 0.35
N GLU A 150 18.97 2.15 0.61
CA GLU A 150 19.90 3.14 0.04
C GLU A 150 19.91 3.13 -1.50
N ALA A 151 19.75 1.95 -2.11
CA ALA A 151 19.75 1.83 -3.57
C ALA A 151 18.51 2.50 -4.18
N LEU A 152 17.33 2.30 -3.58
CA LEU A 152 16.10 2.94 -4.03
C LEU A 152 16.16 4.45 -3.79
N ALA A 153 16.54 4.89 -2.59
CA ALA A 153 16.66 6.31 -2.25
C ALA A 153 17.58 7.07 -3.23
N ARG A 154 18.74 6.48 -3.56
CA ARG A 154 19.67 7.04 -4.55
C ARG A 154 19.02 7.18 -5.93
N ARG A 155 18.33 6.13 -6.40
CA ARG A 155 17.67 6.15 -7.71
C ARG A 155 16.53 7.16 -7.80
N LEU A 156 15.74 7.31 -6.74
CA LEU A 156 14.67 8.31 -6.68
C LEU A 156 15.25 9.72 -6.81
N LYS A 157 16.34 9.99 -6.09
CA LYS A 157 17.07 11.26 -6.17
C LYS A 157 17.68 11.51 -7.55
N ASP A 158 18.39 10.51 -8.10
CA ASP A 158 19.07 10.64 -9.41
C ASP A 158 18.07 10.84 -10.56
N ALA A 159 16.88 10.25 -10.45
CA ALA A 159 15.79 10.41 -11.40
C ALA A 159 14.96 11.70 -11.18
N GLY A 160 15.19 12.43 -10.08
CA GLY A 160 14.41 13.62 -9.75
C GLY A 160 12.92 13.33 -9.51
N LEU A 161 12.61 12.13 -9.00
CA LEU A 161 11.23 11.73 -8.77
C LEU A 161 10.68 12.36 -7.49
N ASP A 162 9.39 12.67 -7.55
CA ASP A 162 8.57 13.20 -6.46
C ASP A 162 7.42 12.23 -6.14
N TYR A 163 6.81 12.33 -4.95
CA TYR A 163 5.74 11.44 -4.50
C TYR A 163 4.55 11.39 -5.49
N LEU A 164 4.29 12.50 -6.19
CA LEU A 164 3.28 12.65 -7.25
C LEU A 164 3.46 11.67 -8.42
N HIS A 165 4.65 11.10 -8.60
CA HIS A 165 4.92 10.10 -9.63
C HIS A 165 4.34 8.72 -9.27
N PHE A 166 3.82 8.54 -8.05
CA PHE A 166 3.25 7.30 -7.52
C PHE A 166 1.81 7.49 -7.02
N GLY A 167 0.83 7.04 -7.81
CA GLY A 167 -0.60 7.20 -7.54
C GLY A 167 -1.32 5.89 -7.23
N ILE A 168 -2.63 5.93 -6.99
CA ILE A 168 -3.44 4.72 -6.79
C ILE A 168 -4.00 4.18 -8.11
N GLY A 169 -3.86 2.88 -8.33
CA GLY A 169 -4.35 2.20 -9.51
C GLY A 169 -5.88 2.00 -9.50
N LEU A 170 -6.47 1.98 -10.69
CA LEU A 170 -7.92 1.83 -10.89
C LEU A 170 -8.45 0.39 -10.62
N GLY A 171 -7.57 -0.55 -10.30
CA GLY A 171 -7.91 -1.96 -10.06
C GLY A 171 -8.59 -2.23 -8.72
N GLN A 172 -8.68 -1.24 -7.83
CA GLN A 172 -9.34 -1.39 -6.54
C GLN A 172 -10.86 -1.48 -6.70
N GLU A 173 -11.48 -2.46 -6.06
CA GLU A 173 -12.94 -2.52 -5.97
C GLU A 173 -13.49 -1.30 -5.21
N VAL A 174 -14.27 -0.48 -5.91
CA VAL A 174 -14.85 0.78 -5.38
C VAL A 174 -16.25 0.59 -4.82
N ILE A 175 -16.91 -0.55 -5.07
CA ILE A 175 -18.23 -0.86 -4.52
C ILE A 175 -18.09 -1.88 -3.39
N HIS A 176 -18.35 -1.42 -2.17
CA HIS A 176 -18.19 -2.17 -0.92
C HIS A 176 -19.55 -2.61 -0.40
N LEU A 177 -19.82 -3.91 -0.39
CA LEU A 177 -21.02 -4.47 0.19
C LEU A 177 -20.72 -5.03 1.58
N LYS A 178 -21.32 -4.44 2.63
CA LYS A 178 -21.18 -4.90 4.01
C LYS A 178 -22.35 -5.79 4.42
N ARG A 179 -22.07 -6.87 5.16
CA ARG A 179 -23.12 -7.68 5.80
C ARG A 179 -23.90 -6.88 6.84
N THR A 180 -25.05 -7.41 7.25
CA THR A 180 -25.79 -6.88 8.39
C THR A 180 -24.92 -6.96 9.65
N LYS A 181 -24.90 -5.88 10.41
CA LYS A 181 -24.22 -5.80 11.70
C LYS A 181 -24.98 -6.66 12.72
N GLU A 182 -24.24 -7.40 13.54
CA GLU A 182 -24.79 -8.17 14.64
C GLU A 182 -25.14 -7.27 15.83
N ASP A 183 -24.32 -6.24 16.07
CA ASP A 183 -24.53 -5.25 17.12
C ASP A 183 -23.97 -3.87 16.72
N HIS A 184 -23.94 -2.94 17.69
CA HIS A 184 -23.44 -1.58 17.47
C HIS A 184 -21.92 -1.51 17.23
N TRP A 185 -21.15 -2.43 17.83
CA TRP A 185 -19.70 -2.48 17.78
C TRP A 185 -19.20 -3.22 16.54
N ASP A 186 -20.04 -4.04 15.92
CA ASP A 186 -19.78 -4.70 14.65
C ASP A 186 -19.75 -3.67 13.50
N GLU A 187 -18.63 -3.63 12.78
CA GLU A 187 -18.46 -2.73 11.64
C GLU A 187 -19.14 -3.23 10.36
N GLY A 188 -19.60 -4.49 10.36
CA GLY A 188 -20.15 -5.18 9.19
C GLY A 188 -19.04 -5.50 8.20
N GLU A 189 -18.62 -6.77 8.18
CA GLU A 189 -17.58 -7.24 7.25
C GLU A 189 -18.01 -7.12 5.79
N LEU A 190 -17.02 -6.94 4.90
CA LEU A 190 -17.24 -6.96 3.47
C LEU A 190 -17.63 -8.38 3.01
N ILE A 191 -18.64 -8.46 2.16
CA ILE A 191 -19.09 -9.70 1.54
C ILE A 191 -18.96 -9.64 0.02
N GLU A 192 -18.75 -10.81 -0.58
CA GLU A 192 -18.72 -10.99 -2.02
C GLU A 192 -20.11 -10.78 -2.63
N TYR A 193 -20.14 -10.42 -3.91
CA TYR A 193 -21.38 -10.31 -4.68
C TYR A 193 -21.09 -10.56 -6.16
N ASP A 194 -22.09 -10.99 -6.91
CA ASP A 194 -21.96 -11.15 -8.36
C ASP A 194 -22.21 -9.81 -9.06
N ASP A 195 -21.53 -9.59 -10.19
CA ASP A 195 -21.78 -8.41 -10.98
C ASP A 195 -23.16 -8.48 -11.64
N THR A 196 -23.94 -7.42 -11.46
CA THR A 196 -25.22 -7.17 -12.11
C THR A 196 -25.12 -5.88 -12.93
N PRO A 197 -26.05 -5.62 -13.86
CA PRO A 197 -26.06 -4.33 -14.59
C PRO A 197 -26.07 -3.12 -13.65
N GLU A 198 -26.76 -3.23 -12.50
CA GLU A 198 -26.82 -2.18 -11.49
C GLU A 198 -25.46 -1.95 -10.80
N THR A 199 -24.78 -3.01 -10.36
CA THR A 199 -23.48 -2.87 -9.68
C THR A 199 -22.38 -2.41 -10.63
N VAL A 200 -22.46 -2.78 -11.91
CA VAL A 200 -21.58 -2.27 -12.96
C VAL A 200 -21.80 -0.76 -13.15
N ALA A 201 -23.05 -0.31 -13.27
CA ALA A 201 -23.37 1.11 -13.39
C ALA A 201 -22.89 1.91 -12.16
N PHE A 202 -23.06 1.37 -10.95
CA PHE A 202 -22.51 2.01 -9.75
C PHE A 202 -20.99 2.14 -9.81
N ARG A 203 -20.29 1.10 -10.26
CA ARG A 203 -18.84 1.10 -10.38
C ARG A 203 -18.37 2.16 -11.37
N GLU A 204 -18.98 2.20 -12.56
CA GLU A 204 -18.67 3.20 -13.59
C GLU A 204 -18.87 4.63 -13.08
N HIS A 205 -19.95 4.90 -12.34
CA HIS A 205 -20.18 6.21 -11.74
C HIS A 205 -19.08 6.60 -10.74
N VAL A 206 -18.73 5.70 -9.81
CA VAL A 206 -17.70 5.99 -8.80
C VAL A 206 -16.32 6.13 -9.44
N GLN A 207 -15.99 5.29 -10.42
CA GLN A 207 -14.74 5.41 -11.18
C GLN A 207 -14.67 6.73 -11.96
N SER A 208 -15.78 7.19 -12.54
CA SER A 208 -15.83 8.49 -13.23
C SER A 208 -15.59 9.65 -12.26
N ILE A 209 -16.18 9.60 -11.06
CA ILE A 209 -15.93 10.60 -10.01
C ILE A 209 -14.45 10.57 -9.59
N ASN A 210 -13.90 9.39 -9.34
CA ASN A 210 -12.49 9.24 -8.95
C ASN A 210 -11.53 9.73 -10.03
N ALA A 211 -11.81 9.46 -11.31
CA ALA A 211 -11.02 9.97 -12.42
C ALA A 211 -11.04 11.51 -12.46
N TRP A 212 -12.20 12.12 -12.24
CA TRP A 212 -12.31 13.59 -12.16
C TRP A 212 -11.56 14.15 -10.96
N LEU A 213 -11.70 13.55 -9.77
CA LEU A 213 -10.96 13.94 -8.58
C LEU A 213 -9.45 13.80 -8.78
N GLN A 214 -8.98 12.71 -9.38
CA GLN A 214 -7.56 12.47 -9.64
C GLN A 214 -6.95 13.51 -10.59
N ALA A 215 -7.72 13.98 -11.57
CA ALA A 215 -7.28 14.99 -12.53
C ALA A 215 -7.39 16.43 -12.01
N ALA A 216 -8.07 16.65 -10.89
CA ALA A 216 -8.25 17.99 -10.34
C ALA A 216 -6.93 18.52 -9.74
N GLU A 217 -6.64 19.79 -9.96
CA GLU A 217 -5.55 20.51 -9.30
C GLU A 217 -6.00 20.88 -7.88
N ILE A 218 -5.83 19.95 -6.95
CA ILE A 218 -6.13 20.12 -5.54
C ILE A 218 -4.79 20.03 -4.81
N ASP A 219 -4.52 21.04 -4.01
CA ASP A 219 -3.32 21.11 -3.19
C ASP A 219 -3.71 21.41 -1.74
N PHE A 220 -2.81 21.08 -0.82
CA PHE A 220 -2.99 21.33 0.60
C PHE A 220 -2.04 22.43 1.07
N ASP A 221 -2.58 23.44 1.75
CA ASP A 221 -1.77 24.49 2.35
C ASP A 221 -1.05 23.95 3.59
N GLU A 222 0.21 23.56 3.42
CA GLU A 222 1.04 22.95 4.47
C GLU A 222 1.17 23.85 5.72
N TYR A 223 1.03 25.17 5.59
CA TYR A 223 1.03 26.09 6.72
C TYR A 223 -0.17 25.89 7.66
N GLN A 224 -1.21 25.19 7.19
CA GLN A 224 -2.40 24.84 7.97
C GLN A 224 -2.32 23.43 8.59
N SER A 225 -1.23 22.66 8.37
CA SER A 225 -1.07 21.36 9.00
C SER A 225 -0.75 21.49 10.50
N PRO A 226 -1.58 20.96 11.41
CA PRO A 226 -1.21 20.86 12.81
C PRO A 226 0.01 19.94 12.94
N GLU A 227 1.05 20.43 13.60
CA GLU A 227 2.25 19.64 13.97
C GLU A 227 3.13 19.17 12.80
N GLY A 228 2.99 19.74 11.59
CA GLY A 228 3.83 19.41 10.45
C GLY A 228 3.61 17.99 9.92
N GLN A 229 2.41 17.43 10.11
CA GLN A 229 2.08 16.14 9.52
C GLN A 229 1.91 16.29 7.99
N PRO A 230 2.65 15.52 7.20
CA PRO A 230 2.53 15.51 5.75
C PRO A 230 1.16 15.00 5.31
N VAL A 231 0.46 15.79 4.51
CA VAL A 231 -0.85 15.47 3.92
C VAL A 231 -0.65 15.06 2.47
N ASP A 232 -1.21 13.91 2.06
CA ASP A 232 -1.23 13.49 0.66
C ASP A 232 -2.51 14.02 -0.02
N PRO A 233 -2.47 15.12 -0.80
CA PRO A 233 -3.65 15.65 -1.48
C PRO A 233 -4.18 14.70 -2.57
N HIS A 234 -3.44 13.65 -2.91
CA HIS A 234 -3.82 12.62 -3.87
C HIS A 234 -4.52 11.42 -3.22
N ASP A 235 -4.59 11.34 -1.89
CA ASP A 235 -5.43 10.34 -1.20
C ASP A 235 -6.90 10.77 -1.21
N ARG A 236 -7.48 10.84 -2.42
CA ARG A 236 -8.82 11.38 -2.71
C ARG A 236 -9.77 10.35 -3.31
N GLN A 237 -9.41 9.07 -3.26
CA GLN A 237 -10.20 8.01 -3.88
C GLN A 237 -11.44 7.69 -3.04
N LEU A 238 -12.60 7.76 -3.71
CA LEU A 238 -13.88 7.42 -3.12
C LEU A 238 -14.26 5.97 -3.41
N ARG A 239 -15.01 5.40 -2.47
CA ARG A 239 -15.72 4.13 -2.58
C ARG A 239 -17.18 4.31 -2.19
N ARG A 240 -18.08 3.54 -2.80
CA ARG A 240 -19.49 3.50 -2.42
C ARG A 240 -19.75 2.31 -1.51
N VAL A 241 -20.31 2.57 -0.33
CA VAL A 241 -20.56 1.53 0.67
C VAL A 241 -22.06 1.25 0.81
N PHE A 242 -22.43 0.01 0.53
CA PHE A 242 -23.76 -0.56 0.76
C PHE A 242 -23.76 -1.40 2.04
N THR A 243 -24.91 -1.49 2.69
CA THR A 243 -25.05 -2.16 4.00
C THR A 243 -26.11 -3.25 3.96
N GLN A 244 -26.18 -4.07 5.01
CA GLN A 244 -27.20 -5.13 5.16
C GLN A 244 -27.19 -6.18 4.04
N GLY A 245 -26.08 -6.30 3.30
CA GLY A 245 -25.98 -7.19 2.15
C GLY A 245 -26.92 -6.85 0.99
N ARG A 246 -27.40 -5.60 0.89
CA ARG A 246 -28.29 -5.17 -0.20
C ARG A 246 -27.84 -3.87 -0.85
N PHE A 247 -28.05 -3.75 -2.16
CA PHE A 247 -27.72 -2.56 -2.94
C PHE A 247 -28.76 -1.42 -2.83
N ASP A 248 -29.93 -1.70 -2.25
CA ASP A 248 -30.94 -0.69 -1.91
C ASP A 248 -30.76 -0.09 -0.50
N SER A 249 -29.69 -0.48 0.22
CA SER A 249 -29.42 -0.05 1.59
C SER A 249 -28.04 0.61 1.72
N GLY A 250 -28.01 1.83 2.26
CA GLY A 250 -26.79 2.63 2.33
C GLY A 250 -26.51 3.37 1.02
N GLY A 251 -25.33 3.17 0.44
CA GLY A 251 -24.93 3.75 -0.86
C GLY A 251 -24.19 5.09 -0.78
N ARG A 252 -23.76 5.52 0.42
CA ARG A 252 -22.95 6.74 0.58
C ARG A 252 -21.53 6.54 0.05
N LEU A 253 -20.94 7.64 -0.41
CA LEU A 253 -19.52 7.69 -0.75
C LEU A 253 -18.69 7.88 0.53
N PHE A 254 -17.56 7.19 0.60
CA PHE A 254 -16.59 7.21 1.70
C PHE A 254 -15.18 7.18 1.15
N GLY A 255 -14.19 7.54 1.97
CA GLY A 255 -12.80 7.69 1.55
C GLY A 255 -12.53 9.09 1.00
N GLY A 256 -11.30 9.32 0.59
CA GLY A 256 -10.78 10.63 0.22
C GLY A 256 -10.64 11.59 1.41
N PHE A 257 -9.53 12.32 1.43
CA PHE A 257 -9.07 13.30 2.44
C PHE A 257 -9.32 12.89 3.90
#